data_AF-A0A847ANZ2-F1
#
_entry.id   AF-A0A847ANZ2-F1
#
_cell.length_a   1.000
_cell.length_b   1.000
_cell.length_c   1.000
_cell.angle_alpha   90.00
_cell.angle_beta   90.00
_cell.angle_gamma   90.00
#
_symmetry.space_group_name_H-M   'P 1'
#
loop_
_entity.id
_entity.type
_entity.pdbx_description
1 polymer ?
#
loop_
_entity_poly.entity_id
_entity_poly.type
_entity_poly.pdbx_seq_one_letter_code
_entity_poly.pdbx_strand_id
1 'polypeptide(L)'
;MRKLKFIYSFLSALFVIMTLNLQVITAKTFNSHNGGQDKVFMAGAAKSNITPFLGGGIVGNFGTPPPAAHVHDELHAKCLALDDGTTKIILIVVDIIGLNTNLTEEAKRVISEETGVPVGNIMISAIHTHSAVSAQGEGARRRRWTVGEPFDEYQKFVIRRFADGARIALNNLEPA
;
A
#
# COMPACT_ATOMS: atom_id res chain seq x y z
N MET A 1 34.75 49.74 -57.98
CA MET A 1 33.50 49.79 -57.17
C MET A 1 32.59 48.55 -57.27
N ARG A 2 32.57 47.77 -58.37
CA ARG A 2 31.71 46.57 -58.49
C ARG A 2 32.10 45.36 -57.63
N LYS A 3 33.41 45.10 -57.43
CA LYS A 3 33.88 43.94 -56.63
C LYS A 3 33.54 44.04 -55.13
N LEU A 4 33.49 45.26 -54.60
CA LEU A 4 33.21 45.50 -53.18
C LEU A 4 31.74 45.23 -52.83
N LYS A 5 30.79 45.60 -53.70
CA LYS A 5 29.36 45.32 -53.52
C LYS A 5 29.04 43.81 -53.54
N PHE A 6 29.81 43.03 -54.29
CA PHE A 6 29.62 41.57 -54.38
C PHE A 6 30.02 40.87 -53.07
N ILE A 7 31.10 41.32 -52.44
CA ILE A 7 31.58 40.79 -51.15
C ILE A 7 30.57 41.10 -50.04
N TYR A 8 30.05 42.32 -49.96
CA TYR A 8 29.02 42.67 -48.96
C TYR A 8 27.72 41.88 -49.14
N SER A 9 27.29 41.62 -50.37
CA SER A 9 26.10 40.81 -50.65
C SER A 9 26.29 39.33 -50.29
N PHE A 10 27.52 38.81 -50.43
CA PHE A 10 27.84 37.43 -50.03
C PHE A 10 27.95 37.29 -48.51
N LEU A 11 28.59 38.25 -47.83
CA LEU A 11 28.67 38.27 -46.37
C LEU A 11 27.30 38.47 -45.71
N SER A 12 26.41 39.29 -46.29
CA SER A 12 25.04 39.46 -45.76
C SER A 12 24.21 38.18 -45.92
N ALA A 13 24.35 37.47 -47.05
CA ALA A 13 23.65 36.20 -47.27
C ALA A 13 24.16 35.11 -46.31
N LEU A 14 25.48 35.04 -46.07
CA LEU A 14 26.07 34.11 -45.10
C LEU A 14 25.59 34.41 -43.67
N PHE A 15 25.50 35.70 -43.29
CA PHE A 15 25.01 36.12 -41.99
C PHE A 15 23.52 35.79 -41.78
N VAL A 16 22.69 36.00 -42.80
CA VAL A 16 21.25 35.65 -42.77
C VAL A 16 21.04 34.13 -42.65
N ILE A 17 21.81 33.33 -43.39
CA ILE A 17 21.76 31.86 -43.29
C ILE A 17 22.22 31.39 -41.89
N MET A 18 23.25 32.03 -41.31
CA MET A 18 23.72 31.70 -39.96
C MET A 18 22.69 32.05 -38.88
N THR A 19 21.96 33.17 -39.01
CA THR A 19 20.87 33.54 -38.09
C THR A 19 19.64 32.64 -38.23
N LEU A 20 19.32 32.19 -39.45
CA LEU A 20 18.22 31.24 -39.69
C LEU A 20 18.49 29.87 -39.06
N ASN A 21 19.73 29.37 -39.14
CA ASN A 21 20.11 28.12 -38.48
C ASN A 21 20.10 28.24 -36.94
N LEU A 22 20.42 29.41 -36.39
CA LEU A 22 20.38 29.64 -34.93
C LEU A 22 18.94 29.66 -34.39
N GLN A 23 17.97 30.17 -35.16
CA GLN A 23 16.54 30.13 -34.81
C GLN A 23 15.92 28.73 -34.91
N VAL A 24 16.36 27.90 -35.86
CA VAL A 24 15.89 26.51 -35.99
C VAL A 24 16.39 25.63 -34.84
N ILE A 25 17.59 25.90 -34.32
CA ILE A 25 18.13 25.19 -33.14
C ILE A 25 17.39 25.62 -31.86
N THR A 26 16.95 26.87 -31.74
CA THR A 26 16.14 27.33 -30.59
C THR A 26 14.68 26.88 -30.67
N ALA A 27 14.11 26.73 -31.87
CA ALA A 27 12.73 26.25 -32.03
C ALA A 27 12.55 24.75 -31.72
N LYS A 28 13.60 23.93 -31.91
CA LYS A 28 13.55 22.49 -31.58
C LYS A 28 13.66 22.19 -30.07
N THR A 29 13.92 23.18 -29.24
CA THR A 29 14.03 23.02 -27.77
C THR A 29 12.77 23.44 -27.01
N PHE A 30 11.70 23.86 -27.71
CA PHE A 30 10.38 24.11 -27.13
C PHE A 30 9.39 22.97 -27.41
N ASN A 31 9.84 21.73 -27.22
CA ASN A 31 8.87 20.72 -26.78
C ASN A 31 8.61 21.02 -25.30
N SER A 32 7.53 21.78 -25.06
CA SER A 32 6.86 21.80 -23.78
C SER A 32 6.50 20.36 -23.44
N HIS A 33 7.38 19.66 -22.74
CA HIS A 33 6.94 18.60 -21.85
C HIS A 33 6.08 19.32 -20.82
N ASN A 34 4.78 19.36 -21.07
CA ASN A 34 3.80 19.39 -20.00
C ASN A 34 4.14 18.18 -19.13
N GLY A 35 4.97 18.42 -18.12
CA GLY A 35 5.44 17.43 -17.15
C GLY A 35 4.33 17.07 -16.17
N GLY A 36 3.14 16.76 -16.68
CA GLY A 36 2.32 15.77 -15.99
C GLY A 36 3.06 14.47 -16.20
N GLN A 37 3.80 14.00 -15.18
CA GLN A 37 4.08 12.58 -15.15
C GLN A 37 2.73 11.89 -15.25
N ASP A 38 2.51 11.10 -16.31
CA ASP A 38 1.35 10.23 -16.38
C ASP A 38 1.35 9.46 -15.07
N LYS A 39 0.31 9.66 -14.25
CA LYS A 39 0.20 9.01 -12.95
C LYS A 39 0.05 7.52 -13.22
N VAL A 40 1.15 6.79 -13.11
CA VAL A 40 1.18 5.34 -13.26
C VAL A 40 0.50 4.76 -12.03
N PHE A 41 -0.51 3.93 -12.26
CA PHE A 41 -1.16 3.19 -11.18
C PHE A 41 -0.19 2.14 -10.66
N MET A 42 -0.01 2.08 -9.34
CA MET A 42 0.91 1.16 -8.70
C MET A 42 0.15 0.21 -7.79
N ALA A 43 0.58 -1.04 -7.75
CA ALA A 43 0.07 -2.04 -6.81
C ALA A 43 1.24 -2.75 -6.12
N GLY A 44 1.02 -3.13 -4.86
CA GLY A 44 2.01 -3.84 -4.08
C GLY A 44 1.33 -4.83 -3.16
N ALA A 45 1.89 -6.04 -3.07
CA ALA A 45 1.29 -7.12 -2.30
C ALA A 45 2.27 -7.68 -1.26
N ALA A 46 1.72 -8.14 -0.15
CA ALA A 46 2.47 -8.83 0.87
C ALA A 46 1.60 -9.83 1.64
N LYS A 47 2.27 -10.78 2.29
CA LYS A 47 1.63 -11.76 3.16
C LYS A 47 2.38 -11.83 4.48
N SER A 48 1.68 -11.64 5.59
CA SER A 48 2.22 -11.82 6.94
C SER A 48 1.58 -13.03 7.62
N ASN A 49 2.40 -13.92 8.19
CA ASN A 49 1.93 -14.99 9.06
C ASN A 49 1.28 -14.41 10.33
N ILE A 50 0.09 -14.91 10.67
CA ILE A 50 -0.70 -14.55 11.86
C ILE A 50 -1.12 -15.79 12.64
N THR A 51 -0.42 -16.91 12.51
CA THR A 51 -0.77 -18.15 13.19
C THR A 51 -0.62 -17.99 14.71
N PRO A 52 -1.64 -18.37 15.49
CA PRO A 52 -1.63 -18.26 16.95
C PRO A 52 -0.70 -19.29 17.60
N PHE A 53 -0.36 -19.05 18.87
CA PHE A 53 0.25 -20.06 19.73
C PHE A 53 -0.70 -21.26 19.93
N LEU A 54 -0.14 -22.47 20.01
CA LEU A 54 -0.91 -23.68 20.32
C LEU A 54 -1.57 -23.57 21.71
N GLY A 55 -2.68 -24.29 21.88
CA GLY A 55 -3.50 -24.28 23.10
C GLY A 55 -4.65 -23.28 23.08
N GLY A 56 -4.63 -22.29 22.19
CA GLY A 56 -5.76 -21.38 21.98
C GLY A 56 -7.02 -22.11 21.48
N GLY A 57 -8.21 -21.63 21.85
CA GLY A 57 -9.46 -22.29 21.46
C GLY A 57 -9.83 -22.06 19.98
N ILE A 58 -10.03 -23.13 19.21
CA ILE A 58 -10.51 -23.07 17.82
C ILE A 58 -11.98 -22.66 17.82
N VAL A 59 -12.28 -21.49 17.23
CA VAL A 59 -13.61 -20.87 17.26
C VAL A 59 -14.38 -21.06 15.96
N GLY A 60 -15.73 -20.96 16.05
CA GLY A 60 -16.66 -21.11 14.94
C GLY A 60 -17.69 -22.22 15.15
N ASN A 61 -17.35 -23.21 15.97
CA ASN A 61 -18.29 -24.23 16.40
C ASN A 61 -19.02 -23.88 17.70
N PHE A 62 -20.09 -24.62 17.98
CA PHE A 62 -20.87 -24.52 19.21
C PHE A 62 -20.13 -25.12 20.41
N GLY A 63 -20.43 -24.62 21.61
CA GLY A 63 -19.88 -25.14 22.87
C GLY A 63 -18.57 -24.48 23.30
N THR A 64 -17.74 -25.27 23.99
CA THR A 64 -16.40 -24.88 24.44
C THR A 64 -15.41 -25.15 23.31
N PRO A 65 -14.73 -24.11 22.77
CA PRO A 65 -13.70 -24.29 21.75
C PRO A 65 -12.65 -25.33 22.17
N PRO A 66 -12.38 -26.36 21.35
CA PRO A 66 -11.29 -27.28 21.62
C PRO A 66 -9.94 -26.54 21.46
N PRO A 67 -8.90 -26.92 22.22
CA PRO A 67 -7.59 -26.30 22.09
C PRO A 67 -6.95 -26.66 20.74
N ALA A 68 -6.30 -25.70 20.10
CA ALA A 68 -5.49 -25.91 18.91
C ALA A 68 -4.26 -26.75 19.29
N ALA A 69 -4.26 -28.02 18.89
CA ALA A 69 -3.16 -28.96 19.16
C ALA A 69 -2.16 -29.08 18.00
N HIS A 70 -2.52 -28.63 16.80
CA HIS A 70 -1.73 -28.76 15.59
C HIS A 70 -2.06 -27.65 14.59
N VAL A 71 -1.08 -27.27 13.77
CA VAL A 71 -1.23 -26.33 12.65
C VAL A 71 -1.18 -27.13 11.36
N HIS A 72 -2.31 -27.22 10.66
CA HIS A 72 -2.37 -27.85 9.33
C HIS A 72 -1.81 -26.88 8.27
N ASP A 73 -2.35 -25.66 8.24
CA ASP A 73 -1.89 -24.56 7.39
C ASP A 73 -1.64 -23.32 8.24
N GLU A 74 -0.64 -22.54 7.83
CA GLU A 74 -0.39 -21.23 8.42
C GLU A 74 -1.50 -20.24 8.05
N LEU A 75 -1.92 -19.44 9.03
CA LEU A 75 -2.88 -18.36 8.85
C LEU A 75 -2.15 -17.09 8.43
N HIS A 76 -2.77 -16.31 7.53
CA HIS A 76 -2.14 -15.10 7.01
C HIS A 76 -3.03 -13.87 7.02
N ALA A 77 -2.39 -12.71 7.14
CA ALA A 77 -2.92 -11.45 6.67
C ALA A 77 -2.33 -11.16 5.28
N LYS A 78 -3.21 -11.02 4.30
CA LYS A 78 -2.88 -10.75 2.90
C LYS A 78 -3.15 -9.26 2.64
N CYS A 79 -2.09 -8.51 2.37
CA CYS A 79 -2.14 -7.06 2.20
C CYS A 79 -1.97 -6.69 0.73
N LEU A 80 -2.83 -5.80 0.25
CA LEU A 80 -2.75 -5.18 -1.07
C LEU A 80 -2.76 -3.66 -0.88
N ALA A 81 -1.68 -3.01 -1.30
CA ALA A 81 -1.59 -1.55 -1.39
C ALA A 81 -1.81 -1.13 -2.85
N LEU A 82 -2.60 -0.07 -3.04
CA LEU A 82 -2.88 0.51 -4.36
C LEU A 82 -2.64 2.01 -4.29
N ASP A 83 -2.01 2.58 -5.33
CA ASP A 83 -1.65 3.99 -5.41
C ASP A 83 -1.93 4.54 -6.81
N ASP A 84 -2.79 5.55 -6.91
CA ASP A 84 -3.11 6.23 -8.18
C ASP A 84 -2.23 7.47 -8.44
N GLY A 85 -1.17 7.65 -7.66
CA GLY A 85 -0.30 8.83 -7.67
C GLY A 85 -0.87 10.03 -6.88
N THR A 86 -2.05 9.89 -6.28
CA THR A 86 -2.71 10.89 -5.42
C THR A 86 -3.18 10.28 -4.10
N THR A 87 -3.79 9.11 -4.18
CA THR A 87 -4.46 8.40 -3.10
C THR A 87 -3.85 7.02 -2.97
N LYS A 88 -3.47 6.66 -1.74
CA LYS A 88 -3.09 5.30 -1.37
C LYS A 88 -4.22 4.67 -0.59
N ILE A 89 -4.55 3.41 -0.92
CA ILE A 89 -5.46 2.58 -0.16
C ILE A 89 -4.79 1.25 0.20
N ILE A 90 -5.18 0.67 1.33
CA ILE A 90 -4.66 -0.61 1.81
C ILE A 90 -5.84 -1.53 2.12
N LEU A 91 -5.86 -2.68 1.48
CA LEU A 91 -6.81 -3.76 1.72
C LEU A 91 -6.10 -4.91 2.40
N ILE A 92 -6.65 -5.40 3.52
CA ILE A 92 -6.10 -6.50 4.29
C ILE A 92 -7.17 -7.57 4.47
N VAL A 93 -6.91 -8.77 3.96
CA VAL A 93 -7.79 -9.94 4.12
C VAL A 93 -7.11 -10.96 5.01
N VAL A 94 -7.77 -11.38 6.09
CA VAL A 94 -7.15 -12.18 7.16
C VAL A 94 -7.85 -13.52 7.35
N ASP A 95 -7.04 -14.55 7.61
CA ASP A 95 -7.49 -15.93 7.82
C ASP A 95 -8.01 -16.14 9.26
N ILE A 96 -9.05 -15.39 9.65
CA ILE A 96 -9.67 -15.42 10.99
C ILE A 96 -11.19 -15.53 10.87
N ILE A 97 -11.88 -15.92 11.95
CA ILE A 97 -13.36 -15.97 11.97
C ILE A 97 -14.00 -14.58 11.98
N GLY A 98 -13.47 -13.67 12.78
CA GLY A 98 -14.15 -12.42 13.12
C GLY A 98 -13.18 -11.43 13.72
N LEU A 99 -13.46 -10.16 13.50
CA LEU A 99 -12.66 -9.03 13.93
C LEU A 99 -13.52 -8.11 14.77
N ASN A 100 -13.04 -7.78 15.97
CA ASN A 100 -13.69 -6.75 16.79
C ASN A 100 -13.28 -5.37 16.32
N THR A 101 -14.19 -4.40 16.43
CA THR A 101 -13.94 -3.02 16.03
C THR A 101 -12.73 -2.41 16.75
N ASN A 102 -12.56 -2.64 18.04
CA ASN A 102 -11.40 -2.13 18.79
C ASN A 102 -10.05 -2.60 18.18
N LEU A 103 -9.96 -3.87 17.80
CA LEU A 103 -8.75 -4.44 17.19
C LEU A 103 -8.51 -3.85 15.80
N THR A 104 -9.56 -3.71 14.98
CA THR A 104 -9.39 -3.14 13.64
C THR A 104 -9.05 -1.67 13.69
N GLU A 105 -9.66 -0.90 14.58
CA GLU A 105 -9.35 0.52 14.75
C GLU A 105 -7.91 0.72 15.24
N GLU A 106 -7.46 -0.10 16.20
CA GLU A 106 -6.06 -0.03 16.64
C GLU A 106 -5.09 -0.42 15.53
N ALA A 107 -5.35 -1.49 14.79
CA ALA A 107 -4.52 -1.86 13.65
C ALA A 107 -4.46 -0.75 12.60
N LYS A 108 -5.60 -0.13 12.26
CA LYS A 108 -5.64 1.01 11.34
C LYS A 108 -4.89 2.22 11.86
N ARG A 109 -4.98 2.52 13.17
CA ARG A 109 -4.21 3.61 13.81
C ARG A 109 -2.72 3.38 13.64
N VAL A 110 -2.23 2.19 14.01
CA VAL A 110 -0.80 1.82 13.88
C VAL A 110 -0.34 1.86 12.43
N ILE A 111 -1.11 1.31 11.49
CA ILE A 111 -0.79 1.37 10.06
C ILE A 111 -0.70 2.83 9.60
N SER A 112 -1.69 3.65 9.97
CA SER A 112 -1.74 5.06 9.55
C SER A 112 -0.56 5.86 10.09
N GLU A 113 -0.19 5.67 11.36
CA GLU A 113 0.97 6.30 11.97
C GLU A 113 2.29 5.90 11.31
N GLU A 114 2.46 4.62 10.95
CA GLU A 114 3.72 4.11 10.39
C GLU A 114 3.87 4.34 8.87
N THR A 115 2.75 4.56 8.15
CA THR A 115 2.75 4.63 6.67
C THR A 115 2.31 5.98 6.12
N GLY A 116 1.63 6.80 6.92
CA GLY A 116 0.97 8.02 6.47
C GLY A 116 -0.33 7.81 5.67
N VAL A 117 -0.76 6.57 5.43
CA VAL A 117 -2.04 6.29 4.75
C VAL A 117 -3.20 6.62 5.70
N PRO A 118 -4.19 7.45 5.31
CA PRO A 118 -5.29 7.80 6.19
C PRO A 118 -6.09 6.58 6.66
N VAL A 119 -6.56 6.58 7.92
CA VAL A 119 -7.40 5.49 8.49
C VAL A 119 -8.60 5.14 7.60
N GLY A 120 -9.23 6.15 6.99
CA GLY A 120 -10.37 5.97 6.07
C GLY A 120 -10.02 5.22 4.78
N ASN A 121 -8.74 5.11 4.44
CA ASN A 121 -8.23 4.43 3.25
C ASN A 121 -7.73 3.01 3.56
N ILE A 122 -7.94 2.52 4.78
CA ILE A 122 -7.51 1.19 5.23
C ILE A 122 -8.75 0.34 5.51
N MET A 123 -8.84 -0.82 4.85
CA MET A 123 -9.89 -1.80 5.06
C MET A 123 -9.31 -3.13 5.52
N ILE A 124 -9.89 -3.72 6.57
CA ILE A 124 -9.48 -5.02 7.09
C ILE A 124 -10.73 -5.91 7.12
N SER A 125 -10.65 -7.10 6.52
CA SER A 125 -11.73 -8.08 6.48
C SER A 125 -11.23 -9.47 6.85
N ALA A 126 -12.12 -10.26 7.44
CA ALA A 126 -11.87 -11.66 7.78
C ALA A 126 -12.57 -12.58 6.78
N ILE A 127 -11.96 -13.73 6.45
CA ILE A 127 -12.58 -14.74 5.58
C ILE A 127 -13.63 -15.61 6.29
N HIS A 128 -13.80 -15.43 7.59
CA HIS A 128 -14.73 -16.20 8.41
C HIS A 128 -14.39 -17.69 8.52
N THR A 129 -13.12 -18.03 8.73
CA THR A 129 -12.71 -19.44 8.92
C THR A 129 -13.08 -19.98 10.30
N HIS A 130 -13.62 -21.19 10.35
CA HIS A 130 -13.96 -21.92 11.58
C HIS A 130 -12.82 -22.80 12.11
N SER A 131 -11.61 -22.64 11.56
CA SER A 131 -10.42 -23.45 11.87
C SER A 131 -9.27 -22.61 12.46
N ALA A 132 -9.59 -21.49 13.11
CA ALA A 132 -8.62 -20.57 13.70
C ALA A 132 -8.91 -20.28 15.17
N VAL A 133 -7.90 -19.80 15.89
CA VAL A 133 -8.07 -19.25 17.24
C VAL A 133 -8.69 -17.86 17.17
N SER A 134 -9.44 -17.49 18.22
CA SER A 134 -10.08 -16.19 18.36
C SER A 134 -9.08 -15.02 18.39
N ALA A 135 -9.17 -14.10 17.42
CA ALA A 135 -8.58 -12.76 17.53
C ALA A 135 -9.49 -11.76 18.25
N GLN A 136 -10.67 -12.20 18.72
CA GLN A 136 -11.64 -11.36 19.43
C GLN A 136 -11.41 -11.36 20.95
N GLY A 137 -10.33 -11.97 21.41
CA GLY A 137 -9.99 -12.17 22.82
C GLY A 137 -10.12 -13.63 23.25
N GLU A 138 -9.70 -13.92 24.48
CA GLU A 138 -9.76 -15.27 25.06
C GLU A 138 -11.04 -15.55 25.87
N GLY A 139 -11.42 -16.82 25.95
CA GLY A 139 -12.46 -17.29 26.86
C GLY A 139 -13.81 -16.59 26.65
N ALA A 140 -14.33 -15.97 27.70
CA ALA A 140 -15.59 -15.22 27.66
C ALA A 140 -15.46 -13.84 26.98
N ARG A 141 -14.24 -13.26 26.93
CA ARG A 141 -14.01 -11.92 26.36
C ARG A 141 -14.38 -11.87 24.87
N ARG A 142 -14.14 -12.95 24.12
CA ARG A 142 -14.51 -13.07 22.70
C ARG A 142 -15.99 -12.91 22.39
N ARG A 143 -16.87 -13.07 23.39
CA ARG A 143 -18.33 -12.98 23.23
C ARG A 143 -18.87 -11.64 23.72
N ARG A 144 -18.01 -10.69 24.11
CA ARG A 144 -18.40 -9.40 24.67
C ARG A 144 -17.84 -8.27 23.81
N TRP A 145 -18.50 -7.12 23.89
CA TRP A 145 -17.97 -5.87 23.37
C TRP A 145 -16.96 -5.32 24.39
N THR A 146 -15.67 -5.39 24.05
CA THR A 146 -14.56 -5.06 24.96
C THR A 146 -13.93 -3.72 24.59
N VAL A 147 -14.61 -2.61 24.89
CA VAL A 147 -14.05 -1.26 24.71
C VAL A 147 -13.21 -0.91 25.93
N GLY A 148 -11.95 -0.49 25.71
CA GLY A 148 -11.04 -0.04 26.77
C GLY A 148 -10.37 -1.16 27.58
N GLU A 149 -10.64 -2.43 27.27
CA GLU A 149 -9.89 -3.56 27.83
C GLU A 149 -8.56 -3.73 27.09
N PRO A 150 -7.48 -4.13 27.77
CA PRO A 150 -6.20 -4.39 27.12
C PRO A 150 -6.30 -5.57 26.14
N PHE A 151 -5.60 -5.45 25.02
CA PHE A 151 -5.41 -6.56 24.09
C PHE A 151 -4.60 -7.69 24.74
N ASP A 152 -4.96 -8.93 24.46
CA ASP A 152 -4.11 -10.08 24.81
C ASP A 152 -2.95 -10.24 23.82
N GLU A 153 -2.09 -11.22 24.12
CA GLU A 153 -0.86 -11.44 23.36
C GLU A 153 -1.11 -11.77 21.89
N TYR A 154 -2.14 -12.58 21.59
CA TYR A 154 -2.48 -12.89 20.21
C TYR A 154 -3.05 -11.66 19.48
N GLN A 155 -3.89 -10.87 20.16
CA GLN A 155 -4.41 -9.62 19.60
C GLN A 155 -3.30 -8.61 19.28
N LYS A 156 -2.35 -8.41 20.20
CA LYS A 156 -1.18 -7.54 19.95
C LYS A 156 -0.33 -8.06 18.78
N PHE A 157 -0.11 -9.38 18.74
CA PHE A 157 0.62 -10.03 17.65
C PHE A 157 -0.05 -9.77 16.30
N VAL A 158 -1.36 -10.04 16.16
CA VAL A 158 -2.03 -9.83 14.86
C VAL A 158 -2.06 -8.36 14.46
N ILE A 159 -2.26 -7.41 15.38
CA ILE A 159 -2.18 -5.97 15.10
C ILE A 159 -0.82 -5.62 14.49
N ARG A 160 0.27 -6.07 15.11
CA ARG A 160 1.63 -5.85 14.60
C ARG A 160 1.81 -6.47 13.21
N ARG A 161 1.34 -7.71 13.02
CA ARG A 161 1.47 -8.43 11.74
C ARG A 161 0.65 -7.79 10.61
N PHE A 162 -0.48 -7.16 10.91
CA PHE A 162 -1.22 -6.35 9.94
C PHE A 162 -0.43 -5.12 9.53
N ALA A 163 0.16 -4.40 10.50
CA ALA A 163 1.01 -3.23 10.22
C ALA A 163 2.24 -3.57 9.39
N ASP A 164 2.95 -4.65 9.74
CA ASP A 164 4.10 -5.12 8.98
C ASP A 164 3.72 -5.50 7.55
N GLY A 165 2.63 -6.26 7.38
CA GLY A 165 2.15 -6.67 6.07
C GLY A 165 1.79 -5.47 5.19
N ALA A 166 1.11 -4.48 5.76
CA ALA A 166 0.77 -3.23 5.08
C ALA A 166 2.02 -2.45 4.62
N ARG A 167 3.04 -2.34 5.49
CA ARG A 167 4.31 -1.68 5.15
C ARG A 167 5.08 -2.42 4.06
N ILE A 168 5.14 -3.74 4.12
CA ILE A 168 5.80 -4.55 3.08
C ILE A 168 5.05 -4.38 1.76
N ALA A 169 3.71 -4.40 1.77
CA ALA A 169 2.92 -4.18 0.55
C ALA A 169 3.20 -2.81 -0.09
N LEU A 170 3.31 -1.75 0.72
CA LEU A 170 3.70 -0.42 0.23
C LEU A 170 5.14 -0.38 -0.31
N ASN A 171 6.07 -1.09 0.32
CA ASN A 171 7.46 -1.17 -0.15
C ASN A 171 7.60 -1.98 -1.45
N ASN A 172 6.60 -2.81 -1.77
CA ASN A 172 6.54 -3.64 -2.97
C ASN A 172 5.72 -2.99 -4.11
N LEU A 173 5.44 -1.69 -4.05
CA LEU A 173 4.69 -1.01 -5.12
C LEU A 173 5.43 -1.09 -6.47
N GLU A 174 4.76 -1.64 -7.47
CA GLU A 174 5.19 -1.72 -8.87
C GLU A 174 4.06 -1.29 -9.82
N PRO A 175 4.36 -0.89 -11.08
CA PRO A 175 3.34 -0.53 -12.05
C PRO A 175 2.35 -1.68 -12.30
N ALA A 176 1.04 -1.37 -12.36
CA ALA A 176 -0.05 -2.35 -12.50
C ALA A 176 -1.02 -2.04 -13.64
#